data_AF-A0A6G6YQ48-F1
#
_entry.id   AF-A0A6G6YQ48-F1
#
_cell.length_a   1.000
_cell.length_b   1.000
_cell.length_c   1.000
_cell.angle_alpha   90.00
_cell.angle_beta   90.00
_cell.angle_gamma   90.00
#
_symmetry.space_group_name_H-M   'P 1'
#
loop_
_entity.id
_entity.type
_entity.pdbx_description
1 polymer ?
#
loop_
_entity_poly.entity_id
_entity_poly.type
_entity_poly.pdbx_seq_one_letter_code
_entity_poly.pdbx_strand_id
1 'polypeptide(L)'
;MKSVTRRGGLCLMVGAAAASTLLASDAAEDPALAAIAKHRKASADHLASIYAVDDTDPGTGARYDAEGLNEACCHAAWDAAWDLASTIPTTLAGIVAILQYANELEDAGEEWPDTDRIGRDGWHYRLRQTMAAAAVNIAAV
;
A
#
# COMPACT_ATOMS: atom_id res chain seq x y z
N MET A 1 32.23 -47.64 -4.81
CA MET A 1 31.81 -47.92 -3.42
C MET A 1 31.61 -46.57 -2.73
N LYS A 2 30.47 -46.12 -2.20
CA LYS A 2 29.11 -46.65 -2.02
C LYS A 2 28.16 -45.46 -2.23
N SER A 3 27.11 -45.66 -3.02
CA SER A 3 25.91 -44.82 -3.07
C SER A 3 25.15 -44.91 -1.75
N VAL A 4 24.67 -43.78 -1.21
CA VAL A 4 23.66 -43.79 -0.13
C VAL A 4 22.46 -42.96 -0.58
N THR A 5 21.44 -43.72 -0.97
CA THR A 5 20.07 -43.28 -1.20
C THR A 5 19.37 -43.09 0.14
N ARG A 6 18.64 -41.97 0.34
CA ARG A 6 17.55 -41.93 1.32
C ARG A 6 16.27 -41.47 0.62
N ARG A 7 15.42 -42.45 0.34
CA ARG A 7 14.00 -42.32 0.05
C ARG A 7 13.23 -42.20 1.37
N GLY A 8 12.35 -41.22 1.44
CA GLY A 8 11.24 -41.11 2.38
C GLY A 8 10.44 -39.91 1.89
N GLY A 9 9.24 -40.01 1.34
CA GLY A 9 8.16 -40.93 1.68
C GLY A 9 7.17 -40.17 2.55
N LEU A 10 6.39 -39.25 1.96
CA LEU A 10 5.15 -38.77 2.57
C LEU A 10 4.17 -38.35 1.45
N CYS A 11 3.24 -39.27 1.15
CA CYS A 11 1.99 -38.94 0.48
C CYS A 11 1.08 -38.25 1.49
N LEU A 12 0.69 -37.01 1.21
CA LEU A 12 -0.54 -36.41 1.73
C LEU A 12 -1.41 -36.07 0.54
N MET A 13 -2.42 -36.92 0.31
CA MET A 13 -3.59 -36.58 -0.48
C MET A 13 -4.55 -35.77 0.40
N VAL A 14 -5.23 -34.81 -0.24
CA VAL A 14 -6.64 -34.41 -0.06
C VAL A 14 -6.77 -32.89 0.00
N GLY A 15 -7.58 -32.38 -0.93
CA GLY A 15 -8.10 -31.02 -0.90
C GLY A 15 -8.65 -30.62 -2.26
N ALA A 16 -9.78 -31.21 -2.68
CA ALA A 16 -10.53 -30.68 -3.80
C ALA A 16 -11.08 -29.30 -3.42
N ALA A 17 -10.41 -28.23 -3.88
CA ALA A 17 -10.95 -26.89 -3.77
C ALA A 17 -12.09 -26.77 -4.80
N ALA A 18 -13.32 -26.71 -4.30
CA ALA A 18 -14.48 -26.32 -5.08
C ALA A 18 -14.22 -24.95 -5.71
N ALA A 19 -14.08 -24.93 -7.04
CA ALA A 19 -14.07 -23.70 -7.81
C ALA A 19 -15.51 -23.16 -7.80
N SER A 20 -15.85 -22.41 -6.76
CA SER A 20 -17.02 -21.54 -6.78
C SER A 20 -16.75 -20.46 -7.82
N THR A 21 -17.41 -20.57 -8.97
CA THR A 21 -17.60 -19.47 -9.91
C THR A 21 -18.32 -18.34 -9.18
N LEU A 22 -17.56 -17.40 -8.61
CA LEU A 22 -18.08 -16.10 -8.22
C LEU A 22 -18.33 -15.34 -9.52
N LEU A 23 -19.62 -15.18 -9.81
CA LEU A 23 -20.13 -14.21 -10.77
C LEU A 23 -19.48 -12.86 -10.45
N ALA A 24 -18.66 -12.36 -11.38
CA ALA A 24 -18.20 -10.99 -11.35
C ALA A 24 -19.43 -10.10 -11.49
N SER A 25 -19.89 -9.55 -10.37
CA SER A 25 -20.73 -8.37 -10.41
C SER A 25 -19.83 -7.25 -10.91
N ASP A 26 -20.22 -6.61 -12.00
CA ASP A 26 -19.64 -5.36 -12.51
C ASP A 26 -20.00 -4.19 -11.57
N ALA A 27 -19.88 -4.41 -10.26
CA ALA A 27 -19.87 -3.35 -9.28
C ALA A 27 -18.53 -2.67 -9.47
N ALA A 28 -18.56 -1.40 -9.89
CA ALA A 28 -17.37 -0.58 -9.99
C ALA A 28 -16.51 -0.80 -8.73
N GLU A 29 -15.27 -1.25 -8.93
CA GLU A 29 -14.34 -1.58 -7.84
C GLU A 29 -14.21 -0.37 -6.92
N ASP A 30 -14.29 -0.59 -5.61
CA ASP A 30 -14.21 0.50 -4.63
C ASP A 30 -12.89 1.26 -4.84
N PRO A 31 -12.93 2.60 -5.05
CA PRO A 31 -11.74 3.38 -5.35
C PRO A 31 -10.66 3.30 -4.25
N ALA A 32 -11.04 2.90 -3.03
CA ALA A 32 -10.11 2.60 -1.95
C ALA A 32 -8.99 1.64 -2.36
N LEU A 33 -9.32 0.56 -3.09
CA LEU A 33 -8.34 -0.47 -3.46
C LEU A 33 -7.30 0.08 -4.44
N ALA A 34 -7.73 0.88 -5.42
CA ALA A 34 -6.84 1.55 -6.36
C ALA A 34 -5.92 2.55 -5.65
N ALA A 35 -6.44 3.31 -4.68
CA ALA A 35 -5.64 4.26 -3.90
C ALA A 35 -4.58 3.56 -3.04
N ILE A 36 -4.94 2.44 -2.38
CA ILE A 36 -3.98 1.61 -1.62
C ILE A 36 -2.89 1.07 -2.55
N ALA A 37 -3.28 0.52 -3.71
CA ALA A 37 -2.32 -0.01 -4.68
C ALA A 37 -1.36 1.07 -5.19
N LYS A 38 -1.88 2.29 -5.46
CA LYS A 38 -1.07 3.44 -5.86
C LYS A 38 -0.05 3.81 -4.78
N HIS A 39 -0.48 3.93 -3.52
CA HIS A 39 0.43 4.26 -2.43
C HIS A 39 1.48 3.17 -2.23
N ARG A 40 1.09 1.89 -2.17
CA ARG A 40 2.04 0.76 -2.06
C ARG A 40 3.10 0.78 -3.15
N LYS A 41 2.71 1.05 -4.40
CA LYS A 41 3.65 1.17 -5.50
C LYS A 41 4.60 2.35 -5.29
N ALA A 42 4.08 3.53 -4.97
CA ALA A 42 4.90 4.73 -4.79
C ALA A 42 5.88 4.57 -3.62
N SER A 43 5.46 3.98 -2.49
CA SER A 43 6.34 3.67 -1.36
C SER A 43 7.43 2.66 -1.75
N ALA A 44 7.09 1.63 -2.53
CA ALA A 44 8.08 0.65 -3.00
C ALA A 44 9.11 1.29 -3.96
N ASP A 45 8.66 2.17 -4.86
CA ASP A 45 9.54 2.91 -5.76
C ASP A 45 10.46 3.86 -4.96
N HIS A 46 9.94 4.52 -3.92
CA HIS A 46 10.74 5.36 -3.01
C HIS A 46 11.79 4.54 -2.26
N LEU A 47 11.42 3.42 -1.64
CA LEU A 47 12.37 2.53 -0.97
C LEU A 47 13.47 2.03 -1.94
N ALA A 48 13.09 1.66 -3.16
CA ALA A 48 14.05 1.24 -4.18
C ALA A 48 15.03 2.37 -4.55
N SER A 49 14.54 3.62 -4.64
CA SER A 49 15.41 4.77 -4.89
C SER A 49 16.38 5.08 -3.76
N ILE A 50 16.00 4.84 -2.49
CA ILE A 50 16.90 4.98 -1.34
C ILE A 50 18.07 4.00 -1.48
N TYR A 51 17.78 2.73 -1.79
CA TYR A 51 18.83 1.74 -2.02
C TYR A 51 19.71 2.08 -3.23
N ALA A 52 19.13 2.61 -4.31
CA ALA A 52 19.91 3.05 -5.48
C ALA A 52 20.87 4.19 -5.13
N VAL A 53 20.44 5.14 -4.28
CA VAL A 53 21.30 6.18 -3.74
C VAL A 53 22.43 5.54 -2.92
N ASP A 54 22.11 4.72 -1.94
CA ASP A 54 23.07 4.07 -1.03
C ASP A 54 24.12 3.22 -1.77
N ASP A 55 23.73 2.55 -2.86
CA ASP A 55 24.61 1.73 -3.69
C ASP A 55 25.48 2.54 -4.67
N THR A 56 25.27 3.86 -4.78
CA THR A 56 26.01 4.73 -5.71
C THR A 56 27.12 5.51 -5.03
N ASP A 57 28.33 5.45 -5.62
CA ASP A 57 29.53 6.13 -5.12
C ASP A 57 29.32 7.65 -4.94
N PRO A 58 29.63 8.21 -3.75
CA PRO A 58 29.48 9.64 -3.50
C PRO A 58 30.33 10.53 -4.42
N GLY A 59 29.82 11.73 -4.74
CA GLY A 59 30.53 12.75 -5.52
C GLY A 59 30.57 12.49 -7.04
N THR A 60 29.84 11.49 -7.52
CA THR A 60 29.73 11.18 -8.94
C THR A 60 28.48 11.82 -9.56
N GLY A 61 28.47 12.01 -10.89
CA GLY A 61 27.27 12.43 -11.62
C GLY A 61 26.09 11.47 -11.40
N ALA A 62 26.37 10.17 -11.38
CA ALA A 62 25.37 9.13 -11.12
C ALA A 62 24.74 9.26 -9.72
N ARG A 63 25.52 9.68 -8.71
CA ARG A 63 24.98 9.95 -7.37
C ARG A 63 23.97 11.09 -7.38
N TYR A 64 24.28 12.19 -8.07
CA TYR A 64 23.34 13.32 -8.20
C TYR A 64 22.05 12.92 -8.92
N ASP A 65 22.16 12.10 -9.97
CA ASP A 65 20.97 11.58 -10.68
C ASP A 65 20.13 10.65 -9.77
N ALA A 66 20.77 9.79 -8.97
CA ALA A 66 20.10 8.92 -8.02
C ALA A 66 19.39 9.71 -6.91
N GLU A 67 20.03 10.75 -6.38
CA GLU A 67 19.43 11.64 -5.37
C GLU A 67 18.22 12.39 -5.93
N GLY A 68 18.30 12.90 -7.17
CA GLY A 68 17.17 13.53 -7.83
C GLY A 68 16.00 12.57 -8.07
N LEU A 69 16.29 11.31 -8.42
CA LEU A 69 15.27 10.27 -8.51
C LEU A 69 14.64 9.96 -7.14
N ASN A 70 15.46 9.89 -6.09
CA ASN A 70 14.97 9.65 -4.73
C ASN A 70 14.03 10.75 -4.25
N GLU A 71 14.39 12.02 -4.47
CA GLU A 71 13.52 13.16 -4.15
C GLU A 71 12.19 13.08 -4.92
N ALA A 72 12.24 12.77 -6.22
CA ALA A 72 11.02 12.62 -7.02
C ALA A 72 10.13 11.47 -6.54
N CYS A 73 10.71 10.32 -6.16
CA CYS A 73 9.97 9.19 -5.61
C CYS A 73 9.40 9.48 -4.22
N CYS A 74 10.13 10.23 -3.38
CA CYS A 74 9.64 10.71 -2.08
C CYS A 74 8.37 11.55 -2.26
N HIS A 75 8.41 12.54 -3.15
CA HIS A 75 7.23 13.36 -3.47
C HIS A 75 6.08 12.54 -4.03
N ALA A 76 6.35 11.57 -4.93
CA ALA A 76 5.30 10.72 -5.48
C ALA A 76 4.63 9.84 -4.42
N ALA A 77 5.38 9.32 -3.44
CA ALA A 77 4.83 8.60 -2.30
C ALA A 77 3.98 9.52 -1.42
N TRP A 78 4.46 10.74 -1.18
CA TRP A 78 3.76 11.77 -0.40
C TRP A 78 2.42 12.17 -1.05
N ASP A 79 2.42 12.42 -2.36
CA ASP A 79 1.21 12.72 -3.12
C ASP A 79 0.21 11.56 -3.10
N ALA A 80 0.71 10.32 -3.27
CA ALA A 80 -0.14 9.13 -3.22
C ALA A 80 -0.77 8.93 -1.83
N ALA A 81 -0.08 9.28 -0.75
CA ALA A 81 -0.63 9.25 0.60
C ALA A 81 -1.76 10.28 0.76
N TRP A 82 -1.58 11.51 0.26
CA TRP A 82 -2.65 12.53 0.29
C TRP A 82 -3.86 12.15 -0.55
N ASP A 83 -3.64 11.52 -1.70
CA ASP A 83 -4.70 10.96 -2.54
C ASP A 83 -5.46 9.86 -1.80
N LEU A 84 -4.75 8.94 -1.12
CA LEU A 84 -5.35 7.90 -0.29
C LEU A 84 -6.26 8.50 0.79
N ALA A 85 -5.77 9.47 1.58
CA ALA A 85 -6.57 10.13 2.61
C ALA A 85 -7.76 10.94 2.06
N SER A 86 -7.73 11.29 0.77
CA SER A 86 -8.78 12.04 0.08
C SER A 86 -9.76 11.18 -0.71
N THR A 87 -9.45 9.90 -0.89
CA THR A 87 -10.29 8.97 -1.64
C THR A 87 -11.52 8.63 -0.82
N ILE A 88 -12.72 8.90 -1.38
CA ILE A 88 -14.01 8.55 -0.75
C ILE A 88 -14.37 7.12 -1.16
N PRO A 89 -14.32 6.12 -0.24
CA PRO A 89 -14.76 4.76 -0.54
C PRO A 89 -16.27 4.73 -0.77
N THR A 90 -16.71 3.79 -1.59
CA THR A 90 -18.14 3.62 -1.93
C THR A 90 -18.78 2.44 -1.19
N THR A 91 -17.99 1.69 -0.41
CA THR A 91 -18.42 0.53 0.37
C THR A 91 -17.87 0.58 1.79
N LEU A 92 -18.54 -0.11 2.73
CA LEU A 92 -17.99 -0.29 4.10
C LEU A 92 -16.66 -1.04 4.08
N ALA A 93 -16.51 -2.00 3.16
CA ALA A 93 -15.27 -2.75 3.00
C ALA A 93 -14.11 -1.84 2.57
N GLY A 94 -14.35 -0.86 1.69
CA GLY A 94 -13.36 0.12 1.28
C GLY A 94 -12.92 1.06 2.41
N ILE A 95 -13.86 1.51 3.27
CA ILE A 95 -13.53 2.26 4.49
C ILE A 95 -12.61 1.43 5.39
N VAL A 96 -12.98 0.17 5.66
CA VAL A 96 -12.19 -0.73 6.50
C VAL A 96 -10.80 -0.96 5.89
N ALA A 97 -10.71 -1.16 4.58
CA ALA A 97 -9.44 -1.40 3.89
C ALA A 97 -8.47 -0.22 4.03
N ILE A 98 -8.94 1.02 3.87
CA ILE A 98 -8.10 2.21 4.05
C ILE A 98 -7.63 2.33 5.50
N LEU A 99 -8.54 2.16 6.47
CA LEU A 99 -8.19 2.29 7.89
C LEU A 99 -7.22 1.20 8.36
N GLN A 100 -7.40 -0.03 7.89
CA GLN A 100 -6.45 -1.12 8.17
C GLN A 100 -5.09 -0.84 7.53
N TYR A 101 -5.07 -0.39 6.29
CA TYR A 101 -3.82 -0.05 5.61
C TYR A 101 -3.09 1.12 6.30
N ALA A 102 -3.84 2.11 6.80
CA ALA A 102 -3.27 3.21 7.57
C ALA A 102 -2.52 2.71 8.82
N ASN A 103 -3.15 1.81 9.58
CA ASN A 103 -2.57 1.20 10.77
C ASN A 103 -1.40 0.27 10.43
N GLU A 104 -1.49 -0.51 9.36
CA GLU A 104 -0.41 -1.43 8.93
C GLU A 104 0.93 -0.71 8.73
N LEU A 105 0.89 0.51 8.17
CA LEU A 105 2.10 1.30 7.98
C LEU A 105 2.62 1.92 9.28
N GLU A 106 1.72 2.43 10.14
CA GLU A 106 2.11 2.93 11.47
C GLU A 106 2.72 1.81 12.33
N ASP A 107 2.14 0.60 12.31
CA ASP A 107 2.64 -0.57 13.02
C ASP A 107 4.02 -1.03 12.49
N ALA A 108 4.30 -0.78 11.21
CA ALA A 108 5.60 -1.02 10.59
C ALA A 108 6.64 0.07 10.93
N GLY A 109 6.23 1.15 11.61
CA GLY A 109 7.07 2.30 11.94
C GLY A 109 7.24 3.31 10.80
N GLU A 110 6.41 3.21 9.75
CA GLU A 110 6.38 4.17 8.65
C GLU A 110 5.59 5.42 9.06
N GLU A 111 5.98 6.57 8.54
CA GLU A 111 5.33 7.84 8.84
C GLU A 111 4.39 8.28 7.70
N TRP A 112 3.27 8.86 8.09
CA TRP A 112 2.37 9.55 7.18
C TRP A 112 2.82 11.00 6.94
N PRO A 113 2.37 11.62 5.84
CA PRO A 113 2.49 13.06 5.61
C PRO A 113 2.07 13.91 6.81
N ASP A 114 2.86 14.92 7.18
CA ASP A 114 2.42 16.00 8.08
C ASP A 114 1.76 15.47 9.38
N THR A 115 2.34 14.42 9.99
CA THR A 115 1.82 13.78 11.21
C THR A 115 1.86 14.69 12.44
N ASP A 116 2.75 15.68 12.45
CA ASP A 116 2.87 16.70 13.48
C ASP A 116 1.86 17.86 13.34
N ARG A 117 1.15 17.94 12.21
CA ARG A 117 0.15 18.98 11.96
C ARG A 117 -1.17 18.68 12.65
N ILE A 118 -1.57 19.58 13.55
CA ILE A 118 -2.87 19.54 14.22
C ILE A 118 -3.92 20.29 13.38
N GLY A 119 -5.04 19.63 13.10
CA GLY A 119 -6.20 20.24 12.44
C GLY A 119 -6.31 19.91 10.96
N ARG A 120 -6.97 20.79 10.19
CA ARG A 120 -7.38 20.52 8.79
C ARG A 120 -6.23 20.25 7.83
N ASP A 121 -5.04 20.72 8.18
CA ASP A 121 -3.84 20.58 7.37
C ASP A 121 -3.11 19.25 7.64
N GLY A 122 -3.52 18.49 8.66
CA GLY A 122 -2.91 17.20 9.00
C GLY A 122 -3.52 16.03 8.23
N TRP A 123 -2.67 15.10 7.80
CA TRP A 123 -3.08 13.94 7.01
C TRP A 123 -4.12 13.08 7.71
N HIS A 124 -3.92 12.77 9.00
CA HIS A 124 -4.89 11.97 9.76
C HIS A 124 -6.24 12.69 9.92
N TYR A 125 -6.25 14.02 9.98
CA TYR A 125 -7.52 14.77 10.00
C TYR A 125 -8.27 14.57 8.68
N ARG A 126 -7.56 14.72 7.55
CA ARG A 126 -8.12 14.50 6.22
C ARG A 126 -8.67 13.09 6.08
N LEU A 127 -7.89 12.07 6.44
CA LEU A 127 -8.31 10.67 6.43
C LEU A 127 -9.63 10.48 7.19
N ARG A 128 -9.68 10.89 8.46
CA ARG A 128 -10.88 10.74 9.31
C ARG A 128 -12.09 11.49 8.73
N GLN A 129 -11.88 12.69 8.20
CA GLN A 129 -12.95 13.48 7.59
C GLN A 129 -13.52 12.77 6.36
N THR A 130 -12.65 12.24 5.48
CA THR A 130 -13.06 11.51 4.28
C THR A 130 -13.80 10.22 4.63
N MET A 131 -13.29 9.43 5.58
CA MET A 131 -13.95 8.19 6.02
C MET A 131 -15.33 8.46 6.66
N ALA A 132 -15.44 9.54 7.44
CA ALA A 132 -16.73 9.96 8.00
C ALA A 132 -17.74 10.35 6.91
N ALA A 133 -17.30 11.10 5.89
CA ALA A 133 -18.14 11.45 4.75
C ALA A 133 -18.59 10.21 3.96
N ALA A 134 -17.68 9.26 3.72
CA ALA A 134 -17.99 8.00 3.05
C ALA A 134 -19.04 7.19 3.83
N ALA A 135 -18.90 7.08 5.15
CA ALA A 135 -19.86 6.38 5.99
C ALA A 135 -21.27 6.99 5.92
N VAL A 136 -21.36 8.34 5.91
CA VAL A 136 -22.64 9.04 5.72
C VAL A 136 -23.23 8.75 4.34
N ASN A 137 -22.42 8.79 3.28
CA ASN A 137 -22.88 8.51 1.92
C ASN A 137 -23.44 7.09 1.80
N ILE A 138 -22.76 6.10 2.38
CA ILE A 138 -23.18 4.70 2.34
C ILE A 138 -24.49 4.49 3.12
N ALA A 139 -24.64 5.15 4.28
CA ALA A 139 -25.85 5.02 5.10
C ALA A 139 -27.09 5.72 4.51
N ALA A 140 -26.90 6.59 3.51
CA ALA A 140 -27.97 7.32 2.84
C ALA A 140 -28.55 6.58 1.61
N VAL A 141 -27.98 5.43 1.24
CA VAL A 141 -28.43 4.53 0.15
C VAL A 141 -29.32 3.43 0.71
#